data_AF-A0A920WR25-F1
#
_entry.id   AF-A0A920WR25-F1
#
_cell.length_a   1.000
_cell.length_b   1.000
_cell.length_c   1.000
_cell.angle_alpha   90.00
_cell.angle_beta   90.00
_cell.angle_gamma   90.00
#
_symmetry.space_group_name_H-M   'P 1'
#
loop_
_entity.id
_entity.type
_entity.pdbx_description
1 polymer ?
#
loop_
_entity_poly.entity_id
_entity_poly.type
_entity_poly.pdbx_seq_one_letter_code
_entity_poly.pdbx_strand_id
1 'polypeptide(L)'
;MDGFRSKMGRAFSAELKLTDEHKVEFDFGNDDEEEEADFSGQDPVGTCPKCKAPVYEHGKAYVCEQNTGKERKCKFRTGKTILKRDIEKQQVAKLLKEGRTDLIPNFISKRGRPFKAYLVLKPDGDVGFEFEPRTKPDAKDGTKKKAAPKRKE
;
A
#
# COMPACT_ATOMS: atom_id res chain seq x y z
N MET A 1 14.91 15.71 26.42
CA MET A 1 13.85 16.05 27.40
C MET A 1 12.55 15.47 26.87
N ASP A 2 12.00 14.46 27.53
CA ASP A 2 10.79 13.76 27.09
C ASP A 2 9.58 14.32 27.83
N GLY A 3 8.57 14.78 27.07
CA GLY A 3 7.40 15.43 27.64
C GLY A 3 6.79 16.56 26.81
N PHE A 4 7.35 16.89 25.64
CA PHE A 4 6.72 17.88 24.76
C PHE A 4 5.42 17.32 24.21
N ARG A 5 4.33 18.09 24.31
CA ARG A 5 3.02 17.71 23.76
C ARG A 5 2.64 18.73 22.71
N SER A 6 2.42 18.28 21.48
CA SER A 6 2.02 19.18 20.39
C SER A 6 0.64 19.78 20.69
N LYS A 7 0.25 20.83 19.95
CA LYS A 7 -1.09 21.44 20.04
C LYS A 7 -2.25 20.44 19.82
N MET A 8 -1.95 19.29 19.22
CA MET A 8 -2.87 18.16 18.98
C MET A 8 -2.75 17.02 20.02
N GLY A 9 -2.06 17.23 21.14
CA GLY A 9 -2.03 16.31 22.29
C GLY A 9 -1.10 15.08 22.17
N ARG A 10 -0.34 14.96 21.08
CA ARG A 10 0.62 13.86 20.90
C ARG A 10 1.92 14.20 21.64
N ALA A 11 2.43 13.25 22.43
CA ALA A 11 3.76 13.38 23.03
C ALA A 11 4.83 13.22 21.94
N PHE A 12 5.83 14.10 21.97
CA PHE A 12 7.02 14.04 21.13
C PHE A 12 8.26 14.38 21.98
N SER A 13 9.40 13.88 21.56
CA SER A 13 10.70 14.17 22.17
C SER A 13 11.40 15.19 21.29
N ALA A 14 11.95 16.24 21.89
CA ALA A 14 12.65 17.31 21.17
C ALA A 14 13.96 17.66 21.87
N GLU A 15 14.97 17.99 21.07
CA GLU A 15 16.20 18.63 21.53
C GLU A 15 16.10 20.14 21.30
N LEU A 16 16.39 20.93 22.33
CA LEU A 16 16.42 22.39 22.24
C LEU A 16 17.87 22.82 22.02
N LYS A 17 18.14 23.52 20.92
CA LYS A 17 19.40 24.24 20.73
C LYS A 17 19.21 25.68 21.18
N LEU A 18 20.08 26.13 22.08
CA LEU A 18 20.18 27.53 22.49
C LEU A 18 21.21 28.20 21.58
N THR A 19 20.79 29.19 20.79
CA THR A 19 21.72 30.00 19.99
C THR A 19 22.38 31.08 20.85
N ASP A 20 23.52 31.63 20.40
CA ASP A 20 24.36 32.60 21.13
C ASP A 20 23.61 33.90 21.53
N GLU A 21 22.43 34.15 20.92
CA GLU A 21 21.49 35.22 21.26
C GLU A 21 20.49 34.87 22.38
N HIS A 22 20.70 33.77 23.12
CA HIS A 22 19.77 33.27 24.15
C HIS A 22 18.36 32.95 23.63
N LYS A 23 18.22 32.69 22.33
CA LYS A 23 16.95 32.29 21.72
C LYS A 23 16.88 30.76 21.68
N VAL A 24 15.79 30.23 22.20
CA VAL A 24 15.49 28.79 22.18
C VAL A 24 14.81 28.46 20.86
N GLU A 25 15.52 27.77 19.96
CA GLU A 25 14.93 27.23 18.74
C GLU A 25 14.62 25.74 18.91
N PHE A 26 13.39 25.37 18.56
CA PHE A 26 12.95 23.98 18.48
C PHE A 26 13.41 23.42 17.13
N ASP A 27 14.57 22.79 17.14
CA ASP A 27 15.05 21.96 16.03
C ASP A 27 14.25 20.65 16.10
N PHE A 28 13.13 20.59 15.38
CA PHE A 28 12.44 19.33 15.14
C PHE A 28 13.37 18.52 14.25
N GLY A 29 14.28 17.79 14.90
CA GLY A 29 15.27 16.93 14.27
C GLY A 29 14.67 16.35 13.01
N ASN A 30 15.27 16.75 11.90
CA ASN A 30 14.85 16.43 10.57
C ASN A 30 14.70 14.91 10.44
N ASP A 31 13.52 14.37 10.77
CA ASP A 31 12.99 13.05 10.40
C ASP A 31 12.65 13.04 8.89
N ASP A 32 13.48 13.76 8.13
CA ASP A 32 13.80 13.54 6.73
C ASP A 32 15.24 12.99 6.70
N GLU A 33 15.62 12.19 7.71
CA GLU A 33 16.29 10.94 7.40
C GLU A 33 15.26 10.15 6.60
N GLU A 34 15.15 10.53 5.33
CA GLU A 34 14.71 9.67 4.26
C GLU A 34 15.66 8.49 4.35
N GLU A 35 15.33 7.53 5.23
CA GLU A 35 16.00 6.24 5.31
C GLU A 35 16.02 5.78 3.86
N GLU A 36 17.21 5.87 3.25
CA GLU A 36 17.44 5.39 1.92
C GLU A 36 17.05 3.94 1.99
N ALA A 37 15.85 3.60 1.47
CA ALA A 37 15.31 2.27 1.62
C ALA A 37 16.36 1.29 1.10
N ASP A 38 17.04 0.62 2.03
CA ASP A 38 18.20 -0.22 1.74
C ASP A 38 17.63 -1.52 1.19
N PHE A 39 17.54 -1.58 -0.14
CA PHE A 39 17.08 -2.76 -0.86
C PHE A 39 18.19 -3.82 -1.01
N SER A 40 19.35 -3.59 -0.40
CA SER A 40 20.56 -4.40 -0.43
C SER A 40 20.32 -5.78 0.18
N GLY A 41 19.94 -6.75 -0.65
CA GLY A 41 19.68 -8.14 -0.23
C GLY A 41 18.22 -8.60 -0.41
N GLN A 42 17.36 -7.77 -0.98
CA GLN A 42 16.00 -8.16 -1.35
C GLN A 42 15.93 -8.66 -2.79
N ASP A 43 15.23 -9.76 -3.02
CA ASP A 43 14.94 -10.24 -4.37
C ASP A 43 13.94 -9.32 -5.09
N PRO A 44 14.31 -8.72 -6.23
CA PRO A 44 13.40 -7.89 -6.99
C PRO A 44 12.15 -8.67 -7.38
N VAL A 45 11.00 -8.06 -7.19
CA VAL A 45 9.68 -8.63 -7.51
C VAL A 45 9.45 -8.61 -9.01
N GLY A 46 9.96 -7.58 -9.68
CA GLY A 46 9.89 -7.41 -11.11
C GLY A 46 10.42 -6.05 -11.53
N THR A 47 10.11 -5.67 -12.77
CA THR A 47 10.61 -4.45 -13.40
C THR A 47 9.52 -3.38 -13.44
N CYS A 48 9.86 -2.14 -13.06
CA CYS A 48 8.91 -1.05 -13.07
C CYS A 48 8.46 -0.70 -14.50
N PRO A 49 7.14 -0.58 -14.78
CA PRO A 49 6.63 -0.24 -16.11
C PRO A 49 6.96 1.19 -16.56
N LYS A 50 7.26 2.11 -15.61
CA LYS A 50 7.56 3.52 -15.92
C LYS A 50 9.04 3.76 -16.23
N CYS A 51 9.93 3.24 -15.38
CA CYS A 51 11.36 3.57 -15.42
C CYS A 51 12.27 2.36 -15.65
N LYS A 52 11.71 1.15 -15.75
CA LYS A 52 12.45 -0.11 -15.93
C LYS A 52 13.44 -0.46 -14.81
N ALA A 53 13.43 0.27 -13.71
CA ALA A 53 14.19 -0.08 -12.51
C ALA A 53 13.53 -1.26 -11.76
N PRO A 54 14.29 -2.01 -10.95
CA PRO A 54 13.74 -3.06 -10.12
C PRO A 54 12.71 -2.51 -9.12
N VAL A 55 11.67 -3.33 -8.86
CA VAL A 55 10.65 -3.09 -7.84
C VAL A 55 10.91 -4.04 -6.69
N TYR A 56 11.00 -3.49 -5.50
CA TYR A 56 11.27 -4.23 -4.27
C TYR A 56 10.10 -4.19 -3.33
N GLU A 57 10.20 -5.03 -2.32
CA GLU A 57 9.18 -5.22 -1.32
C GLU A 57 9.48 -4.37 -0.08
N HIS A 58 8.74 -3.28 0.12
CA HIS A 58 8.97 -2.35 1.22
C HIS A 58 7.77 -2.29 2.18
N GLY A 59 7.88 -2.97 3.32
CA GLY A 59 6.84 -2.98 4.36
C GLY A 59 5.52 -3.58 3.85
N LYS A 60 4.52 -2.72 3.62
CA LYS A 60 3.17 -3.11 3.12
C LYS A 60 2.92 -2.74 1.66
N ALA A 61 3.96 -2.34 0.93
CA ALA A 61 3.87 -1.96 -0.47
C ALA A 61 5.04 -2.55 -1.27
N TYR A 62 4.85 -2.65 -2.58
CA TYR A 62 5.93 -2.82 -3.53
C TYR A 62 6.29 -1.44 -4.08
N VAL A 63 7.57 -1.09 -3.96
CA VAL A 63 8.10 0.24 -4.24
C VAL A 63 9.20 0.10 -5.29
N CYS A 64 9.20 0.99 -6.27
CA CYS A 64 10.29 1.06 -7.23
C CYS A 64 11.55 1.60 -6.54
N GLU A 65 12.73 1.05 -6.86
CA GLU A 65 14.01 1.55 -6.37
C GLU A 65 14.17 3.07 -6.60
N GLN A 66 13.78 3.54 -7.79
CA GLN A 66 13.86 4.96 -8.18
C GLN A 66 12.74 5.83 -7.56
N ASN A 67 11.92 5.26 -6.66
CA ASN A 67 10.94 5.98 -5.85
C ASN A 67 11.49 6.34 -4.45
N THR A 68 12.73 5.93 -4.11
CA THR A 68 13.42 6.31 -2.88
C THR A 68 14.25 7.59 -3.06
N GLY A 69 14.50 8.33 -1.97
CA GLY A 69 15.38 9.50 -1.94
C GLY A 69 14.76 10.81 -2.43
N LYS A 70 15.54 11.91 -2.28
CA LYS A 70 15.11 13.28 -2.58
C LYS A 70 14.83 13.52 -4.07
N GLU A 71 15.47 12.73 -4.92
CA GLU A 71 15.27 12.75 -6.37
C GLU A 71 14.42 11.55 -6.84
N ARG A 72 13.13 11.53 -6.46
CA ARG A 72 12.19 10.48 -6.91
C ARG A 72 11.94 10.56 -8.42
N LYS A 73 12.73 9.82 -9.20
CA LYS A 73 12.60 9.71 -10.66
C LYS A 73 11.38 8.89 -11.08
N CYS A 74 10.90 8.01 -10.20
CA CYS A 74 9.69 7.23 -10.43
C CYS A 74 8.67 7.45 -9.32
N LYS A 75 7.38 7.48 -9.66
CA LYS A 75 6.24 7.54 -8.71
C LYS A 75 5.50 6.21 -8.58
N PHE A 76 6.06 5.12 -9.11
CA PHE A 76 5.41 3.82 -9.08
C PHE A 76 5.47 3.20 -7.69
N ARG A 77 4.30 2.96 -7.10
CA ARG A 77 4.11 2.28 -5.84
C ARG A 77 2.79 1.51 -5.89
N THR A 78 2.81 0.25 -5.46
CA THR A 78 1.59 -0.56 -5.36
C THR A 78 1.48 -1.18 -3.98
N GLY A 79 0.28 -1.21 -3.40
CA GLY A 79 0.06 -1.83 -2.10
C GLY A 79 0.17 -3.35 -2.20
N LYS A 80 0.76 -4.00 -1.19
CA LYS A 80 0.67 -5.46 -1.04
C LYS A 80 -0.76 -5.89 -0.75
N THR A 81 -1.49 -5.10 0.03
CA THR A 81 -2.88 -5.37 0.36
C THR A 81 -3.77 -4.37 -0.34
N ILE A 82 -4.57 -4.82 -1.30
CA ILE A 82 -5.52 -4.00 -2.05
C ILE A 82 -6.94 -4.45 -1.69
N LEU A 83 -7.76 -3.54 -1.15
CA LEU A 83 -9.15 -3.83 -0.78
C LEU A 83 -9.33 -5.09 0.10
N LYS A 84 -8.51 -5.20 1.15
CA LYS A 84 -8.44 -6.33 2.10
C LYS A 84 -7.98 -7.67 1.51
N ARG A 85 -7.51 -7.68 0.25
CA ARG A 85 -6.89 -8.84 -0.37
C ARG A 85 -5.39 -8.64 -0.45
N ASP A 86 -4.64 -9.59 0.08
CA ASP A 86 -3.19 -9.62 -0.08
C ASP A 86 -2.81 -10.06 -1.50
N ILE A 87 -1.85 -9.43 -2.13
CA ILE A 87 -1.42 -9.69 -3.49
C ILE A 87 -0.06 -10.36 -3.45
N GLU A 88 -0.05 -11.63 -3.83
CA GLU A 88 1.16 -12.45 -3.84
C GLU A 88 2.21 -11.86 -4.78
N LYS A 89 3.49 -12.05 -4.42
CA LYS A 89 4.64 -11.60 -5.21
C LYS A 89 4.54 -12.05 -6.67
N GLN A 90 4.04 -13.26 -6.92
CA GLN A 90 3.84 -13.80 -8.27
C GLN A 90 2.80 -13.01 -9.09
N GLN A 91 1.72 -12.56 -8.46
CA GLN A 91 0.70 -11.75 -9.13
C GLN A 91 1.26 -10.37 -9.47
N VAL A 92 2.04 -9.77 -8.57
CA VAL A 92 2.71 -8.49 -8.86
C VAL A 92 3.78 -8.65 -9.95
N ALA A 93 4.55 -9.74 -9.94
CA ALA A 93 5.49 -10.03 -11.02
C ALA A 93 4.80 -10.13 -12.38
N LYS A 94 3.62 -10.76 -12.46
CA LYS A 94 2.78 -10.79 -13.68
C LYS A 94 2.27 -9.40 -14.06
N LEU A 95 1.76 -8.63 -13.10
CA LEU A 95 1.31 -7.25 -13.34
C LEU A 95 2.41 -6.40 -13.97
N LEU A 96 3.64 -6.51 -13.47
CA LEU A 96 4.80 -5.78 -13.94
C LEU A 96 5.27 -6.25 -15.33
N LYS A 97 5.16 -7.56 -15.62
CA LYS A 97 5.63 -8.15 -16.88
C LYS A 97 4.62 -8.03 -18.03
N GLU A 98 3.35 -8.34 -17.76
CA GLU A 98 2.28 -8.41 -18.77
C GLU A 98 1.40 -7.15 -18.79
N GLY A 99 1.49 -6.28 -17.77
CA GLY A 99 0.59 -5.14 -17.62
C GLY A 99 -0.76 -5.50 -17.00
N ARG A 100 -1.01 -6.79 -16.74
CA ARG A 100 -2.25 -7.32 -16.14
C ARG A 100 -1.97 -8.55 -15.27
N THR A 101 -2.76 -8.74 -14.22
CA THR A 101 -2.75 -9.97 -13.40
C THR A 101 -3.78 -10.97 -13.89
N ASP A 102 -3.81 -12.15 -13.27
CA ASP A 102 -4.95 -13.06 -13.38
C ASP A 102 -6.18 -12.50 -12.64
N LEU A 103 -7.31 -13.20 -12.78
CA LEU A 103 -8.54 -12.90 -12.07
C LEU A 103 -8.37 -13.21 -10.58
N ILE A 104 -8.25 -12.19 -9.75
CA ILE A 104 -8.08 -12.36 -8.31
C ILE A 104 -9.48 -12.29 -7.65
N PRO A 105 -9.91 -13.36 -6.95
CA PRO A 105 -11.17 -13.35 -6.22
C PRO A 105 -11.04 -12.70 -4.84
N ASN A 106 -12.20 -12.42 -4.22
CA ASN A 106 -12.32 -11.96 -2.82
C ASN A 106 -11.79 -10.55 -2.51
N PHE A 107 -11.77 -9.63 -3.48
CA PHE A 107 -11.62 -8.21 -3.17
C PHE A 107 -12.85 -7.68 -2.44
N ILE A 108 -12.66 -6.91 -1.38
CA ILE A 108 -13.77 -6.36 -0.60
C ILE A 108 -14.05 -4.92 -1.04
N SER A 109 -15.18 -4.71 -1.70
CA SER A 109 -15.62 -3.37 -2.13
C SER A 109 -15.84 -2.43 -0.94
N LYS A 110 -15.95 -1.12 -1.21
CA LYS A 110 -16.33 -0.12 -0.19
C LYS A 110 -17.66 -0.45 0.50
N ARG A 111 -18.55 -1.19 -0.18
CA ARG A 111 -19.83 -1.70 0.34
C ARG A 111 -19.72 -3.02 1.10
N GLY A 112 -18.51 -3.55 1.30
CA GLY A 112 -18.25 -4.80 2.02
C GLY A 112 -18.54 -6.09 1.23
N ARG A 113 -18.90 -5.98 -0.06
CA ARG A 113 -19.18 -7.15 -0.90
C ARG A 113 -17.91 -7.69 -1.54
N PRO A 114 -17.67 -9.02 -1.52
CA PRO A 114 -16.58 -9.64 -2.24
C PRO A 114 -16.82 -9.56 -3.75
N PHE A 115 -15.76 -9.29 -4.51
CA PHE A 115 -15.78 -9.31 -5.96
C PHE A 115 -14.46 -9.86 -6.51
N LYS A 116 -14.48 -10.23 -7.79
CA LYS A 116 -13.31 -10.70 -8.54
C LYS A 116 -12.96 -9.68 -9.62
N ALA A 117 -11.67 -9.42 -9.80
CA ALA A 117 -11.17 -8.46 -10.77
C ALA A 117 -9.73 -8.78 -11.19
N TYR A 118 -9.36 -8.33 -12.37
CA TYR A 118 -7.97 -8.26 -12.83
C TYR A 118 -7.37 -6.94 -12.34
N LEU A 119 -6.12 -6.97 -11.89
CA LEU A 119 -5.34 -5.75 -11.69
C LEU A 119 -4.66 -5.41 -13.00
N VAL A 120 -4.79 -4.16 -13.44
CA VAL A 120 -4.19 -3.68 -14.71
C VAL A 120 -3.37 -2.43 -14.45
N LEU A 121 -2.23 -2.30 -15.13
CA LEU A 121 -1.46 -1.06 -15.10
C LEU A 121 -2.12 -0.01 -15.97
N LYS A 122 -2.46 1.13 -15.37
CA LYS A 122 -2.96 2.30 -16.10
C LYS A 122 -1.81 3.02 -16.81
N PRO A 123 -2.09 3.83 -17.84
CA PRO A 123 -1.08 4.68 -18.48
C PRO A 123 -0.46 5.71 -17.52
N ASP A 124 -1.21 6.12 -16.49
CA ASP A 124 -0.69 6.96 -15.40
C ASP A 124 0.31 6.20 -14.50
N GLY A 125 0.41 4.88 -14.68
CA GLY A 125 1.20 3.90 -13.93
C GLY A 125 0.75 3.67 -12.49
N ASP A 126 -0.53 3.95 -12.23
CA ASP A 126 -1.29 3.42 -11.11
C ASP A 126 -1.87 2.03 -11.44
N VAL A 127 -2.17 1.27 -10.39
CA VAL A 127 -2.85 -0.03 -10.53
C VAL A 127 -4.37 0.20 -10.54
N GLY A 128 -5.00 -0.17 -11.65
CA GLY A 128 -6.45 -0.19 -11.85
C GLY A 128 -7.06 -1.57 -11.66
N PHE A 129 -8.39 -1.60 -11.64
CA PHE A 129 -9.16 -2.83 -11.70
C PHE A 129 -9.86 -2.93 -13.05
N GLU A 130 -9.74 -4.09 -13.68
CA GLU A 130 -10.53 -4.48 -14.84
C GLU A 130 -11.44 -5.64 -14.43
N PHE A 131 -12.72 -5.54 -14.77
CA PHE A 131 -13.71 -6.55 -14.42
C PHE A 131 -14.04 -7.36 -15.67
N GLU A 132 -14.16 -8.67 -15.53
CA GLU A 132 -14.70 -9.48 -16.63
C GLU A 132 -16.09 -8.95 -17.03
N PRO A 133 -16.41 -8.93 -18.34
CA PRO A 133 -17.73 -8.58 -18.80
C PRO A 133 -18.72 -9.53 -18.13
N ARG A 134 -19.64 -8.95 -17.36
CA ARG A 134 -20.68 -9.70 -16.64
C ARG A 134 -21.57 -10.43 -17.65
N THR A 135 -21.21 -11.65 -18.02
CA THR A 135 -22.20 -12.65 -18.39
C THR A 135 -23.08 -12.83 -17.15
N LYS A 136 -24.38 -12.63 -17.34
CA LYS A 136 -25.52 -12.64 -16.41
C LYS A 136 -25.25 -13.06 -14.94
N PRO A 137 -25.88 -12.39 -13.96
CA PRO A 137 -25.60 -12.62 -12.55
C PRO A 137 -25.87 -14.07 -12.14
N ASP A 138 -24.81 -14.84 -11.85
CA ASP A 138 -24.91 -16.03 -11.02
C ASP A 138 -25.22 -15.60 -9.58
N ALA A 139 -26.50 -15.37 -9.34
CA ALA A 139 -27.10 -15.20 -8.03
C ALA A 139 -27.09 -16.55 -7.28
N LYS A 140 -25.93 -17.16 -7.04
CA LYS A 140 -25.79 -18.35 -6.18
C LYS A 140 -24.39 -18.45 -5.56
N ASP A 141 -24.09 -17.61 -4.58
CA ASP A 141 -23.38 -18.09 -3.39
C ASP A 141 -23.64 -17.16 -2.19
N GLY A 142 -24.84 -17.31 -1.63
CA GLY A 142 -25.20 -16.82 -0.32
C GLY A 142 -25.62 -18.01 0.50
N THR A 143 -24.65 -18.73 1.04
CA THR A 143 -24.88 -19.88 1.92
C THR A 143 -25.84 -19.49 3.04
N LYS A 144 -27.01 -20.13 3.04
CA LYS A 144 -27.99 -20.08 4.12
C LYS A 144 -27.34 -20.73 5.36
N LYS A 145 -26.79 -19.93 6.28
CA LYS A 145 -26.72 -20.37 7.68
C LYS A 145 -28.08 -20.10 8.33
N LYS A 146 -28.93 -21.13 8.25
CA LYS A 146 -30.14 -21.28 9.06
C LYS A 146 -29.74 -21.25 10.54
N ALA A 147 -30.17 -20.23 11.29
CA ALA A 147 -30.32 -20.34 12.74
C ALA A 147 -31.75 -20.85 12.99
N ALA A 148 -31.87 -22.11 13.37
CA ALA A 148 -33.11 -22.78 13.77
C ALA A 148 -33.50 -22.39 15.21
N PRO A 149 -34.77 -22.62 15.62
CA PRO A 149 -35.51 -21.78 16.57
C PRO A 149 -35.27 -22.18 18.02
N LYS A 150 -35.51 -21.24 18.96
CA LYS A 150 -35.94 -21.61 20.31
C LYS A 150 -37.27 -20.96 20.65
N ARG A 151 -38.11 -21.85 21.16
CA ARG A 151 -39.54 -21.81 21.45
C ARG A 151 -39.78 -21.13 22.80
N LYS A 152 -40.98 -20.56 22.93
CA LYS A 152 -41.62 -19.99 24.12
C LYS A 152 -41.35 -20.78 25.42
N GLU A 153 -41.27 -20.06 26.53
CA GLU A 153 -42.14 -20.20 27.71
C GLU A 153 -42.30 -18.83 28.38
#